data_AF-A0A920TLP2-F1
#
_entry.id   AF-A0A920TLP2-F1
#
_cell.length_a   1.000
_cell.length_b   1.000
_cell.length_c   1.000
_cell.angle_alpha   90.00
_cell.angle_beta   90.00
_cell.angle_gamma   90.00
#
_symmetry.space_group_name_H-M   'P 1'
#
loop_
_entity.id
_entity.type
_entity.pdbx_description
1 polymer ?
#
loop_
_entity_poly.entity_id
_entity_poly.type
_entity_poly.pdbx_seq_one_letter_code
_entity_poly.pdbx_strand_id
1 'polypeptide(L)' 'MFQISFFYHVLGLYRFIGIAAQIYIRFLRGQTQDKRFAIFGDMINLVSEYGVELIADE' A
#
# COMPACT_ATOMS: atom_id res chain seq x y z
N MET A 1 -10.33 8.54 -22.53
CA MET A 1 -8.94 7.99 -22.59
C MET A 1 -8.18 8.22 -21.28
N PHE A 2 -8.24 9.41 -20.66
CA PHE A 2 -7.56 9.71 -19.39
C PHE A 2 -8.06 8.91 -18.17
N GLN A 3 -9.39 8.76 -17.97
CA GLN A 3 -9.94 8.04 -16.82
C GLN A 3 -9.51 6.57 -16.68
N ILE A 4 -9.27 5.89 -17.81
CA ILE A 4 -8.86 4.47 -17.80
C ILE A 4 -7.46 4.34 -17.16
N SER A 5 -6.54 5.25 -17.50
CA SER A 5 -5.19 5.25 -16.93
C SER A 5 -5.20 5.57 -15.44
N PHE A 6 -6.05 6.52 -15.02
CA PHE A 6 -6.18 6.90 -13.63
C PHE A 6 -6.67 5.73 -12.77
N PHE A 7 -7.75 5.07 -13.19
CA PHE A 7 -8.29 3.89 -12.51
C PHE A 7 -7.24 2.80 -12.30
N TYR A 8 -6.47 2.44 -13.34
CA TYR A 8 -5.43 1.41 -13.21
C TYR A 8 -4.25 1.84 -12.33
N HIS A 9 -3.96 3.14 -12.26
CA HIS A 9 -2.92 3.67 -11.40
C HIS A 9 -3.32 3.53 -9.92
N VAL A 10 -4.54 3.98 -9.59
CA VAL A 10 -5.11 3.85 -8.25
C VAL A 10 -5.24 2.37 -7.86
N LEU A 11 -5.77 1.53 -8.74
CA LEU A 11 -5.87 0.07 -8.51
C LEU A 11 -4.51 -0.58 -8.26
N GLY A 12 -3.48 -0.20 -9.03
CA GLY A 12 -2.11 -0.68 -8.87
C GLY A 12 -1.53 -0.29 -7.51
N LEU A 13 -1.75 0.95 -7.09
CA LEU A 13 -1.32 1.47 -5.79
C LEU A 13 -1.95 0.68 -4.64
N TYR A 14 -3.27 0.52 -4.62
CA TYR A 14 -3.95 -0.24 -3.55
C TYR A 14 -3.59 -1.72 -3.53
N ARG A 15 -3.34 -2.32 -4.70
CA ARG A 15 -2.82 -3.70 -4.77
C ARG A 15 -1.44 -3.81 -4.12
N PHE A 16 -0.56 -2.84 -4.35
CA PHE A 16 0.76 -2.79 -3.71
C PHE A 16 0.65 -2.63 -2.19
N ILE A 17 -0.19 -1.71 -1.71
CA ILE A 17 -0.47 -1.53 -0.27
C ILE A 17 -0.96 -2.84 0.35
N GLY A 18 -1.88 -3.55 -0.30
CA GLY A 18 -2.40 -4.83 0.18
C GLY A 18 -1.32 -5.92 0.31
N ILE A 19 -0.34 -5.95 -0.61
CA ILE A 19 0.81 -6.86 -0.53
C ILE A 19 1.72 -6.47 0.65
N ALA A 20 2.02 -5.18 0.81
CA ALA A 20 2.84 -4.69 1.93
C ALA A 20 2.19 -5.01 3.29
N ALA A 21 0.88 -4.79 3.43
CA ALA A 21 0.11 -5.14 4.63
C ALA A 21 0.14 -6.64 4.94
N GLN A 22 0.03 -7.47 3.91
CA GLN A 22 0.14 -8.91 4.07
C GLN A 22 1.54 -9.36 4.51
N ILE A 23 2.61 -8.70 4.08
CA ILE A 23 3.98 -8.97 4.56
C ILE A 23 4.12 -8.51 6.02
N TYR A 24 3.63 -7.31 6.33
CA TYR A 24 3.70 -6.73 7.67
C TYR A 24 2.96 -7.59 8.72
N ILE A 25 1.77 -8.09 8.41
CA ILE A 25 1.02 -9.00 9.31
C ILE A 25 1.76 -10.32 9.52
N ARG A 26 2.43 -10.86 8.49
CA ARG A 26 3.26 -12.07 8.65
C ARG A 26 4.46 -11.80 9.56
N PHE A 27 5.07 -10.61 9.46
CA PHE A 27 6.14 -10.17 10.34
C PHE A 27 5.67 -10.02 11.80
N LEU A 28 4.55 -9.33 12.04
CA LEU A 28 3.97 -9.18 13.39
C LEU A 28 3.59 -10.52 14.03
N ARG A 29 3.16 -11.49 13.24
CA ARG A 29 2.83 -12.86 13.70
C ARG A 29 4.05 -13.75 13.89
N GLY A 30 5.27 -13.27 13.62
CA GLY A 30 6.50 -14.04 13.73
C GLY A 30 6.67 -15.15 12.69
N GLN A 31 5.84 -15.15 11.63
CA GLN A 31 5.97 -16.10 10.50
C GLN A 31 7.19 -15.77 9.63
N THR A 32 7.67 -14.52 9.71
CA THR A 32 8.96 -14.07 9.21
C THR A 32 9.60 -13.16 10.25
N GLN A 33 10.93 -13.21 10.34
CA GLN A 33 11.72 -12.47 11.35
C GLN A 33 12.62 -11.40 10.72
N ASP A 34 12.50 -11.18 9.41
CA ASP A 34 13.30 -10.17 8.73
C ASP A 34 12.86 -8.77 9.20
N LYS A 35 13.74 -8.12 9.97
CA LYS A 35 13.49 -6.80 10.56
C LYS A 35 13.25 -5.71 9.51
N ARG A 36 13.67 -5.91 8.26
CA ARG A 36 13.40 -4.97 7.16
C ARG A 36 11.90 -4.80 6.93
N PHE A 37 11.06 -5.76 7.33
CA PHE A 37 9.61 -5.67 7.17
C PHE A 37 8.93 -4.78 8.23
N ALA A 38 9.64 -4.34 9.26
CA ALA A 38 9.10 -3.37 10.21
C ALA A 38 8.74 -2.02 9.56
N ILE A 39 9.46 -1.63 8.50
CA ILE A 39 9.21 -0.40 7.75
C ILE A 39 7.80 -0.34 7.14
N PHE A 40 7.20 -1.50 6.88
CA PHE A 40 5.88 -1.55 6.25
C PHE A 40 4.78 -1.00 7.15
N GLY A 41 4.95 -1.01 8.48
CA GLY A 41 3.95 -0.45 9.40
C GLY A 41 3.64 1.02 9.10
N ASP A 42 4.68 1.86 9.06
CA ASP A 42 4.52 3.30 8.78
C ASP A 42 4.20 3.55 7.30
N MET A 43 4.82 2.79 6.41
CA MET A 43 4.65 2.94 4.95
C MET A 43 3.21 2.69 4.49
N ILE A 44 2.51 1.68 5.05
CA ILE A 44 1.14 1.36 4.67
C ILE A 44 0.20 2.54 4.92
N ASN A 45 0.34 3.20 6.08
CA ASN A 45 -0.51 4.33 6.45
C ASN A 45 -0.25 5.53 5.53
N LEU A 46 1.02 5.92 5.37
CA LEU A 46 1.42 7.05 4.53
C LEU A 46 0.93 6.90 3.08
N VAL A 47 1.13 5.71 2.49
CA VAL A 47 0.77 5.47 1.08
C VAL A 47 -0.75 5.36 0.91
N SER A 48 -1.49 4.92 1.94
CA SER A 48 -2.95 4.89 1.92
C SER A 48 -3.54 6.30 1.93
N GLU A 49 -3.01 7.20 2.78
CA GLU A 49 -3.43 8.61 2.83
C GLU A 49 -3.16 9.31 1.50
N TYR A 50 -1.97 9.12 0.92
CA TYR A 50 -1.63 9.64 -0.41
C TYR A 50 -2.59 9.11 -1.50
N GLY A 51 -2.99 7.84 -1.44
CA GLY A 51 -3.96 7.27 -2.37
C GLY A 51 -5.34 7.93 -2.27
N VAL A 52 -5.76 8.34 -1.08
CA VAL A 52 -7.02 9.08 -0.87
C VAL A 52 -6.92 10.49 -1.43
N GLU A 53 -5.81 11.20 -1.21
CA GLU A 53 -5.57 12.51 -1.80
C GLU A 53 -5.60 12.46 -3.32
N LEU A 54 -4.95 11.46 -3.92
CA LEU A 54 -4.89 11.30 -5.37
C LEU A 54 -6.28 11.09 -6.02
N ILE A 55 -7.21 10.50 -5.27
CA ILE A 55 -8.62 10.32 -5.68
C ILE A 55 -9.43 11.61 -5.51
N ALA A 56 -9.13 12.39 -4.47
CA ALA A 56 -9.85 13.61 -4.16
C ALA A 56 -9.53 14.78 -5.10
N ASP A 57 -8.36 14.75 -5.75
CA ASP A 57 -7.85 15.79 -6.65
C ASP A 57 -8.19 15.53 -8.15
N GLU A 58 -8.95 14.47 -8.47
CA GLU A 58 -9.51 14.19 -9.83
C GLU A 58 -10.96 14.68 -9.97
#